data_AF-A0A6B8KDK4-F1
#
_entry.id   AF-A0A6B8KDK4-F1
#
_cell.length_a   1.000
_cell.length_b   1.000
_cell.length_c   1.000
_cell.angle_alpha   90.00
_cell.angle_beta   90.00
_cell.angle_gamma   90.00
#
_symmetry.space_group_name_H-M   'P 1'
#
loop_
_entity.id
_entity.type
_entity.pdbx_description
1 polymer ?
#
loop_
_entity_poly.entity_id
_entity_poly.type
_entity_poly.pdbx_seq_one_letter_code
_entity_poly.pdbx_strand_id
1 'polypeptide(L)'
;MANDTNFGVGPWRQPADYLQIQPVVPFHINEDWNLITRTTIPLMSQARISSAQGRENGIGDIVPILAFSPSHPGPVIWGFGPTFSLPTATDKTLGTRQWSVGPAAVVLIMPDPWVFGALVTQHWGFAGAHDVNRISRFSAQLFAIYNFPDGTFLSSTPRWE
;
A
#
# COMPACT_ATOMS: atom_id res chain seq x y z
N MET A 1 -0.10 -7.70 9.01
CA MET A 1 1.08 -6.83 9.15
C MET A 1 2.17 -7.40 8.26
N ALA A 2 2.97 -6.58 7.60
CA ALA A 2 4.09 -7.01 6.77
C ALA A 2 5.34 -6.24 7.18
N ASN A 3 6.50 -6.90 7.28
CA ASN A 3 7.76 -6.26 7.65
C ASN A 3 8.83 -6.57 6.60
N ASP A 4 9.40 -5.52 6.02
CA ASP A 4 10.46 -5.58 5.03
C ASP A 4 11.75 -4.96 5.60
N THR A 5 12.81 -5.76 5.69
CA THR A 5 14.15 -5.28 6.09
C THR A 5 15.04 -5.17 4.85
N ASN A 6 15.40 -3.94 4.50
CA ASN A 6 16.27 -3.63 3.38
C ASN A 6 17.70 -3.44 3.86
N PHE A 7 18.61 -4.27 3.34
CA PHE A 7 20.04 -4.19 3.66
C PHE A 7 20.77 -3.29 2.66
N GLY A 8 21.70 -2.45 3.16
CA GLY A 8 22.57 -1.67 2.29
C GLY A 8 21.96 -0.36 1.75
N VAL A 9 21.00 0.23 2.47
CA VAL A 9 20.34 1.47 2.07
C VAL A 9 21.23 2.68 2.32
N GLY A 10 21.25 3.60 1.34
CA GLY A 10 21.97 4.87 1.42
C GLY A 10 23.49 4.76 1.26
N PRO A 11 24.21 5.90 1.25
CA PRO A 11 25.67 5.95 1.03
C PRO A 11 26.48 5.15 2.04
N TRP A 12 25.92 4.95 3.24
CA TRP A 12 26.56 4.24 4.35
C TRP A 12 26.12 2.77 4.49
N ARG A 13 25.33 2.25 3.52
CA ARG A 13 24.92 0.85 3.45
C ARG A 13 24.29 0.31 4.75
N GLN A 14 23.44 1.09 5.39
CA GLN A 14 22.80 0.72 6.65
C GLN A 14 21.51 -0.08 6.42
N PRO A 15 21.09 -0.91 7.40
CA PRO A 15 19.78 -1.53 7.35
C PRO A 15 18.68 -0.47 7.51
N ALA A 16 17.58 -0.65 6.77
CA ALA A 16 16.36 0.13 6.89
C ALA A 16 15.17 -0.82 7.02
N ASP A 17 14.25 -0.52 7.93
CA ASP A 17 13.09 -1.37 8.22
C ASP A 17 11.79 -0.66 7.85
N TYR A 18 10.88 -1.41 7.24
CA TYR A 18 9.57 -0.93 6.80
C TYR A 18 8.50 -1.91 7.30
N LEU A 19 7.80 -1.52 8.35
CA LEU A 19 6.67 -2.26 8.90
C LEU A 19 5.37 -1.62 8.44
N GLN A 20 4.54 -2.39 7.73
CA GLN A 20 3.24 -1.94 7.26
C GLN A 20 2.12 -2.54 8.12
N ILE A 21 1.36 -1.66 8.77
CA ILE A 21 0.10 -2.00 9.43
C ILE A 21 -1.03 -1.69 8.46
N GLN A 22 -1.89 -2.68 8.19
CA GLN A 22 -2.89 -2.60 7.13
C GLN A 22 -4.25 -3.12 7.63
N PRO A 23 -4.98 -2.37 8.48
CA PRO A 23 -6.37 -2.69 8.78
C PRO A 23 -7.21 -2.71 7.50
N VAL A 24 -8.05 -3.74 7.37
CA VAL A 24 -9.06 -3.86 6.33
C VAL A 24 -10.41 -4.03 7.03
N VAL A 25 -11.35 -3.13 6.76
CA VAL A 25 -12.68 -3.16 7.38
C VAL A 25 -13.75 -3.09 6.28
N PRO A 26 -14.53 -4.16 6.08
CA PRO A 26 -15.67 -4.14 5.18
C PRO A 26 -16.90 -3.54 5.86
N PHE A 27 -17.65 -2.72 5.12
CA PHE A 27 -18.95 -2.17 5.50
C PHE A 27 -19.97 -2.53 4.44
N HIS A 28 -21.11 -3.08 4.87
CA HIS A 28 -22.23 -3.30 3.98
C HIS A 28 -22.96 -1.98 3.73
N ILE A 29 -23.08 -1.56 2.47
CA ILE A 29 -23.80 -0.33 2.11
C ILE A 29 -25.27 -0.67 1.86
N ASN A 30 -25.51 -1.65 0.98
CA ASN A 30 -26.83 -2.13 0.58
C ASN A 30 -26.72 -3.54 -0.03
N GLU A 31 -27.87 -4.09 -0.45
CA GLU A 31 -28.00 -5.46 -1.00
C GLU A 31 -27.00 -5.75 -2.14
N ASP A 32 -26.59 -4.73 -2.90
CA ASP A 32 -25.72 -4.87 -4.07
C ASP A 32 -24.25 -4.53 -3.79
N TRP A 33 -23.95 -3.67 -2.81
CA TRP A 33 -22.62 -3.08 -2.62
C TRP A 33 -22.09 -3.14 -1.19
N ASN A 34 -20.81 -3.48 -1.10
CA ASN A 34 -19.96 -3.31 0.07
C ASN A 34 -18.94 -2.19 -0.17
N LEU A 35 -18.57 -1.48 0.89
CA LEU A 35 -17.42 -0.59 0.96
C LEU A 35 -16.32 -1.29 1.76
N ILE A 36 -15.20 -1.60 1.12
CA ILE A 36 -14.01 -2.14 1.76
C ILE A 36 -13.05 -0.98 2.00
N THR A 37 -12.76 -0.68 3.26
CA THR A 37 -11.73 0.30 3.61
C THR A 37 -10.43 -0.43 3.93
N ARG A 38 -9.33 0.05 3.37
CA ARG A 38 -7.98 -0.45 3.66
C ARG A 38 -7.07 0.73 3.94
N THR A 39 -6.52 0.81 5.14
CA THR A 39 -5.60 1.90 5.51
C THR A 39 -4.20 1.36 5.69
N THR A 40 -3.24 1.85 4.91
CA THR A 40 -1.82 1.49 5.09
C THR A 40 -1.14 2.53 5.96
N ILE A 41 -0.59 2.07 7.09
CA ILE A 41 0.17 2.88 8.03
C ILE A 41 1.61 2.35 8.04
N PRO A 42 2.55 3.02 7.35
CA PRO A 42 3.94 2.61 7.32
C PRO A 42 4.68 3.13 8.55
N LEU A 43 5.25 2.21 9.33
CA LEU A 43 6.23 2.47 10.37
C LEU A 43 7.61 2.22 9.77
N MET A 44 8.43 3.25 9.75
CA MET A 44 9.67 3.27 8.99
C MET A 44 10.84 3.58 9.91
N SER A 45 11.91 2.84 9.73
CA SER A 45 13.23 3.16 10.23
C SER A 45 14.11 3.39 9.01
N GLN A 46 14.30 4.64 8.64
CA GLN A 46 15.08 5.01 7.47
C GLN A 46 16.57 5.17 7.83
N ALA A 47 17.40 4.47 7.07
CA ALA A 47 18.85 4.62 7.12
C ALA A 47 19.28 6.07 6.84
N ARG A 48 20.42 6.46 7.39
CA ARG A 48 21.01 7.78 7.16
C ARG A 48 21.23 8.04 5.66
N ILE A 49 20.72 9.16 5.16
CA ILE A 49 20.78 9.53 3.73
C ILE A 49 21.75 10.68 3.45
N SER A 50 22.15 11.46 4.46
CA SER A 50 23.15 12.53 4.31
C SER A 50 24.12 12.60 5.49
N SER A 51 25.27 13.25 5.29
CA SER A 51 26.26 13.47 6.35
C SER A 51 25.76 14.45 7.42
N ALA A 52 24.74 15.25 7.13
CA ALA A 52 24.16 16.22 8.06
C ALA A 52 22.97 15.65 8.88
N GLN A 53 22.41 14.50 8.48
CA GLN A 53 21.19 13.95 9.07
C GLN A 53 21.45 12.55 9.65
N GLY A 54 20.72 12.17 10.70
CA GLY A 54 20.84 10.87 11.37
C GLY A 54 20.01 9.76 10.73
N ARG A 55 19.86 8.63 11.42
CA ARG A 55 18.80 7.64 11.15
C ARG A 55 17.49 8.23 11.66
N GLU A 56 16.44 8.17 10.85
CA GLU A 56 15.11 8.66 11.22
C GLU A 56 14.15 7.49 11.44
N ASN A 57 13.40 7.54 12.54
CA ASN A 57 12.37 6.54 12.85
C ASN A 57 11.03 7.25 13.00
N GLY A 58 9.99 6.69 12.42
CA GLY A 58 8.69 7.32 12.50
C GLY A 58 7.61 6.70 11.63
N ILE A 59 6.52 7.44 11.49
CA ILE A 59 5.39 7.08 10.63
C ILE A 59 5.62 7.77 9.29
N GLY A 60 5.35 7.08 8.18
CA GLY A 60 5.31 7.68 6.84
C GLY A 60 3.94 8.22 6.48
N ASP A 61 3.71 8.48 5.20
CA ASP A 61 2.39 8.92 4.73
C ASP A 61 1.35 7.80 4.88
N ILE A 62 0.20 8.10 5.48
CA ILE A 62 -0.90 7.15 5.63
C ILE A 62 -1.67 7.08 4.31
N VAL A 63 -1.92 5.87 3.82
CA VAL A 63 -2.53 5.62 2.50
C VAL A 63 -3.83 4.81 2.65
N PRO A 64 -5.00 5.47 2.73
CA PRO A 64 -6.29 4.80 2.70
C PRO A 64 -6.79 4.55 1.28
N ILE A 65 -7.40 3.38 1.08
CA ILE A 65 -8.17 2.98 -0.11
C ILE A 65 -9.60 2.71 0.33
N LEU A 66 -10.55 3.24 -0.43
CA LEU A 66 -11.98 3.01 -0.28
C LEU A 66 -12.47 2.28 -1.53
N ALA A 67 -12.63 0.96 -1.47
CA ALA A 67 -13.00 0.14 -2.61
C ALA A 67 -14.46 -0.29 -2.51
N PHE A 68 -15.28 0.11 -3.48
CA PHE A 68 -16.63 -0.40 -3.65
C PHE A 68 -16.57 -1.75 -4.37
N SER A 69 -17.22 -2.76 -3.81
CA SER A 69 -17.23 -4.13 -4.35
C SER A 69 -18.65 -4.70 -4.30
N PRO A 70 -19.06 -5.53 -5.28
CA PRO A 70 -20.35 -6.22 -5.21
C PRO A 70 -20.51 -7.08 -3.95
N SER A 71 -21.69 -7.05 -3.33
CA SER A 71 -22.01 -7.87 -2.15
C SER A 71 -22.12 -9.36 -2.44
N HIS A 72 -22.48 -9.70 -3.68
CA HIS A 72 -22.61 -11.07 -4.17
C HIS A 72 -21.61 -11.30 -5.31
N PRO A 73 -20.32 -11.47 -5.00
CA PRO A 73 -19.32 -11.67 -6.04
C PRO A 73 -19.50 -13.04 -6.71
N GLY A 74 -19.33 -13.06 -8.04
CA GLY A 74 -19.21 -14.29 -8.80
C GLY A 74 -17.79 -14.90 -8.70
N PRO A 75 -17.34 -15.66 -9.72
CA PRO A 75 -15.99 -16.22 -9.76
C PRO A 75 -14.87 -15.17 -9.74
N VAL A 76 -15.19 -13.93 -10.13
CA VAL A 76 -14.30 -12.78 -10.12
C VAL A 76 -14.76 -11.82 -9.03
N ILE A 77 -13.91 -11.63 -8.03
CA ILE A 77 -14.07 -10.61 -6.99
C ILE A 77 -13.33 -9.37 -7.47
N TRP A 78 -13.95 -8.21 -7.33
CA TRP A 78 -13.32 -6.95 -7.70
C TRP A 78 -13.81 -5.82 -6.81
N GLY A 79 -13.02 -4.76 -6.77
CA GLY A 79 -13.39 -3.52 -6.12
C GLY A 79 -12.72 -2.33 -6.79
N PHE A 80 -13.39 -1.19 -6.76
CA PHE A 80 -12.87 0.06 -7.33
C PHE A 80 -13.27 1.24 -6.45
N GLY A 81 -12.40 2.23 -6.35
CA GLY A 81 -12.73 3.49 -5.73
C GLY A 81 -11.50 4.36 -5.48
N PRO A 82 -11.62 5.41 -4.66
CA PRO A 82 -10.52 6.34 -4.47
C PRO A 82 -9.45 5.80 -3.52
N THR A 83 -8.22 6.23 -3.76
CA THR A 83 -7.07 6.12 -2.87
C THR A 83 -6.52 7.51 -2.55
N PHE A 84 -5.95 7.65 -1.37
CA PHE A 84 -5.37 8.90 -0.90
C PHE A 84 -3.97 8.65 -0.34
N SER A 85 -3.12 9.67 -0.38
CA SER A 85 -1.88 9.73 0.40
C SER A 85 -1.94 10.95 1.28
N LEU A 86 -1.91 10.74 2.59
CA LEU A 86 -2.00 11.78 3.61
C LEU A 86 -0.58 12.12 4.08
N PRO A 87 -0.14 13.40 4.07
CA PRO A 87 1.19 13.79 4.51
C PRO A 87 1.31 13.81 6.03
N THR A 88 1.13 12.64 6.64
CA THR A 88 1.14 12.40 8.10
C THR A 88 2.51 11.97 8.62
N ALA A 89 3.52 11.98 7.75
CA ALA A 89 4.85 11.54 8.14
C ALA A 89 5.41 12.38 9.29
N THR A 90 5.99 11.70 10.29
CA THR A 90 6.53 12.37 11.50
C THR A 90 7.81 13.15 11.22
N ASP A 91 8.54 12.77 10.17
CA ASP A 91 9.69 13.50 9.66
C ASP A 91 9.56 13.74 8.15
N LYS A 92 10.12 14.86 7.68
CA LYS A 92 10.07 15.28 6.27
C LYS A 92 10.74 14.31 5.30
N THR A 93 11.65 13.47 5.79
CA THR A 93 12.38 12.45 5.00
C THR A 93 11.60 11.14 4.85
N LEU A 94 10.61 10.91 5.72
CA LEU A 94 9.80 9.68 5.79
C LEU A 94 8.52 9.73 4.94
N GLY A 95 8.20 10.88 4.34
CA GLY A 95 6.97 11.08 3.59
C GLY A 95 7.14 12.05 2.44
N THR A 96 6.06 12.20 1.68
CA THR A 96 6.07 13.00 0.45
C THR A 96 5.74 14.47 0.69
N ARG A 97 5.22 14.80 1.89
CA ARG A 97 4.79 16.15 2.29
C ARG A 97 3.71 16.73 1.36
N GLN A 98 2.99 15.87 0.65
CA GLN A 98 1.90 16.24 -0.24
C GLN A 98 0.68 15.36 -0.01
N TRP A 99 -0.48 15.98 -0.06
CA TRP A 99 -1.75 15.32 -0.26
C TRP A 99 -1.84 14.82 -1.69
N SER A 100 -2.11 13.53 -1.84
CA SER A 100 -2.38 12.92 -3.15
C SER A 100 -3.70 12.19 -3.15
N VAL A 101 -4.33 12.13 -4.32
CA VAL A 101 -5.57 11.38 -4.55
C VAL A 101 -5.52 10.74 -5.92
N GLY A 102 -6.22 9.62 -6.09
CA GLY A 102 -6.53 9.09 -7.40
C GLY A 102 -7.29 7.78 -7.31
N PRO A 103 -7.43 7.07 -8.43
CA PRO A 103 -8.20 5.84 -8.48
C PRO A 103 -7.39 4.64 -7.99
N ALA A 104 -8.10 3.67 -7.44
CA ALA A 104 -7.61 2.34 -7.10
C ALA A 104 -8.59 1.28 -7.62
N ALA A 105 -8.06 0.18 -8.11
CA ALA A 105 -8.84 -0.99 -8.50
C ALA A 105 -8.16 -2.26 -8.00
N VAL A 106 -8.96 -3.21 -7.54
CA VAL A 106 -8.52 -4.55 -7.15
C VAL A 106 -9.34 -5.58 -7.88
N VAL A 107 -8.69 -6.66 -8.31
CA VAL A 107 -9.34 -7.84 -8.88
C VAL A 107 -8.70 -9.08 -8.30
N LEU A 108 -9.52 -10.11 -8.08
CA LEU A 108 -9.16 -11.35 -7.41
C LEU A 108 -9.96 -12.51 -7.99
N ILE A 109 -9.30 -13.63 -8.23
CA ILE A 109 -9.89 -14.94 -8.52
C ILE A 109 -9.31 -15.97 -7.57
N MET A 110 -10.13 -16.92 -7.14
CA MET A 110 -9.74 -17.93 -6.15
C MET A 110 -10.08 -19.36 -6.61
N PRO A 111 -9.53 -19.84 -7.75
CA PRO A 111 -9.70 -21.22 -8.15
C PRO A 111 -8.84 -22.12 -7.25
N ASP A 112 -9.45 -23.06 -6.53
CA ASP A 112 -8.71 -24.01 -5.66
C ASP A 112 -7.58 -24.73 -6.43
N PRO A 113 -6.34 -24.81 -5.89
CA PRO A 113 -5.82 -24.29 -4.61
C PRO A 113 -5.18 -22.89 -4.67
N TRP A 114 -5.38 -22.16 -5.76
CA TRP A 114 -4.74 -20.89 -6.07
C TRP A 114 -5.58 -19.67 -5.71
N VAL A 115 -4.90 -18.57 -5.43
CA VAL A 115 -5.46 -17.23 -5.35
C VAL A 115 -4.62 -16.30 -6.23
N PHE A 116 -5.23 -15.66 -7.20
CA PHE A 116 -4.58 -14.67 -8.07
C PHE A 116 -5.28 -13.33 -7.96
N GLY A 117 -4.52 -12.26 -7.91
CA GLY A 117 -5.10 -10.93 -7.99
C GLY A 117 -4.13 -9.84 -8.38
N ALA A 118 -4.70 -8.66 -8.54
CA ALA A 118 -3.98 -7.45 -8.88
C ALA A 118 -4.59 -6.27 -8.12
N LEU A 119 -3.75 -5.39 -7.61
CA LEU A 119 -4.10 -4.08 -7.09
C LEU A 119 -3.37 -3.02 -7.92
N VAL A 120 -4.13 -2.14 -8.55
CA VAL A 120 -3.58 -0.99 -9.29
C VAL A 120 -4.04 0.29 -8.64
N THR A 121 -3.14 1.25 -8.55
CA THR A 121 -3.42 2.58 -7.98
C THR A 121 -2.73 3.64 -8.82
N GLN A 122 -3.32 4.83 -8.85
CA GLN A 122 -2.71 6.02 -9.40
C GLN A 122 -2.89 7.13 -8.39
N HIS A 123 -1.82 7.87 -8.13
CA HIS A 123 -1.82 8.98 -7.18
C HIS A 123 -1.35 10.25 -7.87
N TRP A 124 -2.17 11.29 -7.79
CA TRP A 124 -1.80 12.64 -8.18
C TRP A 124 -1.75 13.53 -6.96
N GLY A 125 -0.61 14.17 -6.74
CA GLY A 125 -0.47 15.21 -5.72
C GLY A 125 -1.36 16.38 -6.09
N PHE A 126 -2.11 16.94 -5.13
CA PHE A 126 -2.95 18.10 -5.37
C PHE A 126 -2.67 19.29 -4.43
N ALA A 127 -2.19 19.03 -3.22
CA ALA A 127 -1.81 20.07 -2.25
C ALA A 127 -0.59 19.62 -1.44
N GLY A 128 0.19 20.54 -0.91
CA GLY A 128 1.37 20.20 -0.12
C GLY A 128 2.40 21.30 -0.10
N ALA A 129 3.61 20.96 0.34
CA ALA A 129 4.70 21.92 0.42
C ALA A 129 5.07 22.48 -0.97
N HIS A 130 5.47 23.76 -1.04
CA HIS A 130 5.75 24.45 -2.30
C HIS A 130 7.14 24.12 -2.88
N ASP A 131 7.97 23.46 -2.09
CA ASP A 131 9.35 23.07 -2.39
C ASP A 131 9.47 21.66 -3.00
N VAL A 132 8.35 21.00 -3.31
CA VAL A 132 8.32 19.62 -3.80
C VAL A 132 7.58 19.49 -5.13
N ASN A 133 8.11 18.67 -6.04
CA ASN A 133 7.49 18.38 -7.33
C ASN A 133 6.17 17.63 -7.13
N ARG A 134 5.14 18.00 -7.90
CA ARG A 134 3.83 17.38 -7.81
C ARG A 134 3.91 15.89 -8.13
N ILE A 135 3.32 15.06 -7.27
CA ILE A 135 3.38 13.61 -7.40
C ILE A 135 2.47 13.15 -8.54
N SER A 136 2.97 12.23 -9.36
CA SER A 136 2.17 11.42 -10.27
C SER A 136 2.77 10.02 -10.27
N ARG A 137 2.19 9.10 -9.49
CA ARG A 137 2.74 7.74 -9.32
C ARG A 137 1.66 6.70 -9.58
N PHE A 138 1.88 5.94 -10.63
CA PHE A 138 1.15 4.71 -10.88
C PHE A 138 1.83 3.57 -10.12
N SER A 139 1.04 2.68 -9.53
CA SER A 139 1.58 1.46 -8.93
C SER A 139 0.68 0.28 -9.29
N ALA A 140 1.31 -0.84 -9.62
CA ALA A 140 0.66 -2.12 -9.83
C ALA A 140 1.29 -3.15 -8.91
N GLN A 141 0.47 -3.93 -8.24
CA GLN A 141 0.89 -5.06 -7.43
C GLN A 141 0.10 -6.28 -7.89
N LEU A 142 0.81 -7.29 -8.37
CA LEU A 142 0.19 -8.59 -8.60
C LEU A 142 0.43 -9.48 -7.39
N PHE A 143 -0.45 -10.43 -7.15
CA PHE A 143 -0.25 -11.43 -6.12
C PHE A 143 -0.76 -12.79 -6.58
N ALA A 144 0.06 -13.81 -6.36
CA ALA A 144 -0.25 -15.21 -6.61
C ALA A 144 0.06 -15.99 -5.34
N ILE A 145 -0.93 -16.74 -4.84
CA ILE A 145 -0.81 -17.55 -3.62
C ILE A 145 -1.23 -18.97 -3.95
N TYR A 146 -0.40 -19.93 -3.58
CA TYR A 146 -0.72 -21.36 -3.59
C TYR A 146 -0.94 -21.84 -2.17
N ASN A 147 -2.11 -22.41 -1.89
CA ASN A 147 -2.43 -22.96 -0.57
C ASN A 147 -2.19 -24.47 -0.57
N PHE A 148 -1.34 -24.94 0.34
CA PHE A 148 -1.13 -26.36 0.55
C PHE A 148 -2.23 -26.92 1.48
N PRO A 149 -2.59 -28.21 1.35
CA PRO A 149 -3.64 -28.83 2.18
C PRO A 149 -3.35 -28.84 3.69
N ASP A 150 -2.08 -28.72 4.08
CA ASP A 150 -1.62 -28.67 5.47
C ASP A 150 -1.77 -27.28 6.11
N GLY A 151 -2.29 -26.30 5.36
CA GLY A 151 -2.48 -24.92 5.79
C GLY A 151 -1.26 -24.01 5.54
N THR A 152 -0.16 -24.56 5.02
CA THR A 152 0.98 -23.76 4.56
C THR A 152 0.62 -23.05 3.25
N PHE A 153 1.25 -21.92 2.94
CA PHE A 153 1.08 -21.28 1.63
C PHE A 153 2.41 -20.75 1.08
N LEU A 154 2.50 -20.68 -0.24
CA LEU A 154 3.55 -19.97 -0.96
C LEU A 154 2.94 -18.74 -1.62
N SER A 155 3.56 -17.57 -1.48
CA SER A 155 3.08 -16.34 -2.13
C SER A 155 4.17 -15.65 -2.92
N SER A 156 3.78 -15.05 -4.05
CA SER A 156 4.60 -14.17 -4.87
C SER A 156 3.84 -12.87 -5.09
N THR A 157 4.46 -11.74 -4.78
CA THR A 157 3.79 -10.42 -4.76
C THR A 157 4.61 -9.35 -5.50
N PRO A 158 4.87 -9.49 -6.80
CA PRO A 158 5.65 -8.50 -7.54
C PRO A 158 4.93 -7.15 -7.58
N ARG A 159 5.72 -6.07 -7.44
CA ARG A 159 5.25 -4.69 -7.39
C ARG A 159 6.01 -3.84 -8.40
N TRP A 160 5.28 -2.95 -9.07
CA TRP A 160 5.78 -1.92 -9.98
C TRP A 160 5.28 -0.56 -9.48
N GLU A 161 6.15 0.44 -9.50
CA GLU A 161 5.88 1.80 -9.01
C GLU A 161 6.64 2.88 -9.81
#